data_AF-A0A537V367-F1
#
_entry.id   AF-A0A537V367-F1
#
_cell.length_a   1.000
_cell.length_b   1.000
_cell.length_c   1.000
_cell.angle_alpha   90.00
_cell.angle_beta   90.00
_cell.angle_gamma   90.00
#
_symmetry.space_group_name_H-M   'P 1'
#
loop_
_entity.id
_entity.type
_entity.pdbx_description
1 polymer ?
#
loop_
_entity_poly.entity_id
_entity_poly.type
_entity_poly.pdbx_seq_one_letter_code
_entity_poly.pdbx_strand_id
1 'polypeptide(L)'
;MTIDDNAVRGEERMNAFMENYYGRPAAEMRARQATYAGPAEGAAAWLRSWVDAGVSHLVLRFAGDHQQHLETVSRLRRQIGAS
;
A
#
# COMPACT_ATOMS: atom_id res chain seq x y z
N MET A 1 2.02 1.42 -2.23
CA MET A 1 1.34 1.49 -0.93
C MET A 1 2.13 2.34 0.05
N THR A 2 1.44 3.01 0.96
CA THR A 2 2.01 3.80 2.06
C THR A 2 1.35 3.33 3.34
N ILE A 3 2.15 3.01 4.36
CA ILE A 3 1.62 2.66 5.68
C ILE A 3 1.84 3.83 6.62
N ASP A 4 0.76 4.34 7.19
CA ASP A 4 0.79 5.49 8.09
C ASP A 4 -0.34 5.37 9.11
N ASP A 5 -0.03 5.58 10.40
CA ASP A 5 -1.02 5.53 11.49
C ASP A 5 -2.11 6.60 11.34
N ASN A 6 -1.84 7.66 10.58
CA ASN A 6 -2.82 8.66 10.18
C ASN A 6 -3.15 8.48 8.70
N ALA A 7 -4.39 8.09 8.41
CA ALA A 7 -4.86 7.85 7.05
C ALA A 7 -4.73 9.10 6.15
N VAL A 8 -5.06 10.29 6.66
CA VAL A 8 -4.98 11.54 5.88
C VAL A 8 -3.53 11.82 5.48
N ARG A 9 -2.60 11.70 6.43
CA ARG A 9 -1.16 11.86 6.14
C ARG A 9 -0.64 10.80 5.18
N GLY A 10 -1.13 9.56 5.29
CA GLY A 10 -0.82 8.48 4.36
C GLY A 10 -1.26 8.82 2.93
N GLU A 11 -2.47 9.33 2.76
CA GLU A 11 -3.03 9.77 1.48
C GLU A 11 -2.23 10.93 0.87
N GLU A 12 -1.89 11.95 1.66
CA GLU A 12 -1.05 13.07 1.23
C GLU A 12 0.33 12.58 0.74
N ARG A 13 0.98 11.70 1.51
CA ARG A 13 2.27 11.11 1.14
C ARG A 13 2.20 10.29 -0.15
N MET A 14 1.14 9.51 -0.33
CA MET A 14 0.93 8.73 -1.54
C MET A 14 0.77 9.63 -2.76
N ASN A 15 -0.05 10.68 -2.64
CA ASN A 15 -0.29 11.61 -3.73
C ASN A 15 0.99 12.34 -4.13
N ALA A 16 1.72 12.88 -3.16
CA ALA A 16 3.00 13.53 -3.39
C ALA A 16 4.03 12.59 -4.05
N PHE A 17 4.10 11.33 -3.61
CA PHE A 17 4.96 10.33 -4.24
C PHE A 17 4.57 10.09 -5.70
N MET A 18 3.29 9.89 -6.01
CA MET A 18 2.83 9.63 -7.37
C MET A 18 3.12 10.78 -8.31
N GLU A 19 2.86 12.00 -7.87
CA GLU A 19 3.10 13.22 -8.66
C GLU A 19 4.58 13.40 -8.96
N ASN A 20 5.43 13.21 -7.95
CA ASN A 20 6.88 13.31 -8.13
C ASN A 20 7.47 12.17 -8.98
N TYR A 21 6.98 10.94 -8.80
CA TYR A 21 7.54 9.77 -9.48
C TYR A 21 7.06 9.64 -10.93
N TYR A 22 5.78 9.90 -11.20
CA TYR A 22 5.20 9.75 -12.53
C TYR A 22 5.09 11.06 -13.32
N GLY A 23 5.27 12.23 -12.67
CA GLY A 23 5.11 13.53 -13.33
C GLY A 23 3.67 13.80 -13.81
N ARG A 24 2.68 13.19 -13.15
CA ARG A 24 1.25 13.23 -13.49
C ARG A 24 0.41 13.43 -12.23
N PRO A 25 -0.80 14.03 -12.32
CA PRO A 25 -1.67 14.19 -11.15
C PRO A 25 -1.96 12.85 -10.46
N ALA A 26 -1.92 12.84 -9.12
CA ALA A 26 -2.13 11.62 -8.35
C ALA A 26 -3.47 10.95 -8.67
N ALA A 27 -4.54 11.74 -8.82
CA ALA A 27 -5.87 11.26 -9.16
C ALA A 27 -5.89 10.42 -10.46
N GLU A 28 -5.12 10.81 -11.48
CA GLU A 28 -5.02 10.05 -12.73
C GLU A 28 -4.31 8.72 -12.53
N MET A 29 -3.27 8.68 -11.69
CA MET A 29 -2.53 7.45 -11.41
C MET A 29 -3.38 6.48 -10.58
N ARG A 30 -4.09 6.97 -9.57
CA ARG A 30 -4.95 6.17 -8.68
C ARG A 30 -6.16 5.57 -9.39
N ALA A 31 -6.66 6.21 -10.45
CA ALA A 31 -7.73 5.65 -11.27
C ALA A 31 -7.32 4.36 -12.01
N ARG A 32 -6.01 4.07 -12.13
CA ARG A 32 -5.47 2.94 -12.91
C ARG A 32 -4.64 1.97 -12.08
N GLN A 33 -4.16 2.40 -10.92
CA GLN A 33 -3.27 1.61 -10.06
C GLN A 33 -3.99 1.18 -8.79
N ALA A 34 -3.88 -0.11 -8.45
CA ALA A 34 -4.28 -0.64 -7.16
C ALA A 34 -3.39 -0.03 -6.06
N THR A 35 -3.94 0.90 -5.28
CA THR A 35 -3.17 1.70 -4.32
C THR A 35 -3.83 1.67 -2.95
N TYR A 36 -3.00 1.54 -1.93
CA TYR A 36 -3.40 1.63 -0.53
C TYR A 36 -2.56 2.69 0.18
N ALA A 37 -3.21 3.54 0.96
CA ALA A 37 -2.56 4.48 1.86
C ALA A 37 -3.34 4.55 3.18
N GLY A 38 -2.68 4.25 4.30
CA GLY A 38 -3.34 4.26 5.60
C GLY A 38 -2.72 3.30 6.62
N PRO A 39 -3.42 3.00 7.73
CA PRO A 39 -2.87 2.21 8.83
C PRO A 39 -2.50 0.78 8.45
N ALA A 40 -1.68 0.13 9.28
CA ALA A 40 -1.20 -1.24 9.04
C ALA A 40 -2.33 -2.29 9.00
N GLU A 41 -3.37 -2.13 9.82
CA GLU A 41 -4.53 -3.03 9.84
C GLU A 41 -5.28 -3.03 8.50
N GLY A 42 -5.57 -1.83 7.97
CA GLY A 42 -6.21 -1.71 6.67
C GLY A 42 -5.33 -2.23 5.54
N ALA A 43 -4.00 -2.11 5.66
CA ALA A 43 -3.07 -2.70 4.69
C ALA A 43 -3.16 -4.23 4.69
N ALA A 44 -3.23 -4.85 5.87
CA ALA A 44 -3.40 -6.30 5.99
C ALA A 44 -4.71 -6.76 5.36
N ALA A 45 -5.83 -6.09 5.67
CA ALA A 45 -7.13 -6.41 5.10
C ALA A 45 -7.14 -6.25 3.58
N TRP A 46 -6.57 -5.16 3.06
CA TRP A 46 -6.49 -4.89 1.62
C TRP A 46 -5.61 -5.91 0.89
N LEU A 47 -4.47 -6.29 1.46
CA LEU A 47 -3.59 -7.31 0.86
C LEU A 47 -4.24 -8.71 0.91
N ARG A 48 -4.90 -9.05 2.02
CA ARG A 48 -5.63 -10.31 2.18
C ARG A 48 -6.74 -10.46 1.15
N SER A 49 -7.47 -9.40 0.81
CA SER A 49 -8.54 -9.49 -0.20
C SER A 49 -8.05 -9.94 -1.58
N TRP A 50 -6.79 -9.62 -1.93
CA TRP A 50 -6.18 -10.12 -3.17
C TRP A 50 -5.83 -11.60 -3.06
N VAL A 51 -5.29 -12.03 -1.92
CA VAL A 51 -4.97 -13.45 -1.66
C VAL A 51 -6.24 -14.30 -1.66
N ASP A 52 -7.29 -13.83 -0.99
CA ASP A 52 -8.62 -14.48 -0.96
C ASP A 52 -9.23 -14.57 -2.37
N ALA A 53 -8.89 -13.64 -3.27
CA ALA A 53 -9.27 -13.68 -4.68
C ALA A 53 -8.39 -14.60 -5.55
N GLY A 54 -7.45 -15.34 -4.96
CA GLY A 54 -6.59 -16.32 -5.63
C GLY A 54 -5.22 -15.80 -6.06
N VAL A 55 -4.84 -14.57 -5.69
CA VAL A 55 -3.50 -14.04 -6.00
C VAL A 55 -2.43 -14.77 -5.19
N SER A 56 -1.52 -15.46 -5.90
CA SER A 56 -0.41 -16.21 -5.26
C SER A 56 0.84 -15.37 -5.02
N HIS A 57 1.01 -14.25 -5.73
CA HIS A 57 2.17 -13.37 -5.62
C HIS A 57 1.77 -11.90 -5.58
N LEU A 58 2.23 -11.19 -4.55
CA LEU A 58 2.01 -9.75 -4.38
C LEU A 58 3.34 -9.02 -4.59
N VAL A 59 3.40 -8.13 -5.57
CA VAL A 59 4.55 -7.25 -5.81
C VAL A 59 4.22 -5.86 -5.32
N LEU A 60 4.89 -5.42 -4.26
CA LEU A 60 4.56 -4.18 -3.57
C LEU A 60 5.60 -3.09 -3.87
N ARG A 61 5.12 -1.91 -4.24
CA ARG A 61 5.93 -0.69 -4.29
C ARG A 61 5.58 0.18 -3.09
N PHE A 62 6.59 0.60 -2.34
CA PHE A 62 6.39 1.47 -1.18
C PHE A 62 6.60 2.94 -1.55
N ALA A 63 5.69 3.80 -1.10
CA ALA A 63 5.77 5.25 -1.23
C ALA A 63 6.01 5.84 0.17
N GLY A 64 7.25 6.27 0.42
CA GLY A 64 7.74 6.64 1.75
C GLY A 64 9.02 5.87 2.10
N ASP A 65 9.27 5.69 3.40
CA ASP A 65 10.43 4.95 3.88
C ASP A 65 10.31 3.45 3.53
N HIS A 66 11.12 3.02 2.57
CA HIS A 66 11.06 1.67 2.03
C HIS A 66 11.28 0.60 3.11
N GLN A 67 12.25 0.81 4.01
CA GLN A 67 12.63 -0.18 5.00
C GLN A 67 11.54 -0.30 6.07
N GLN A 68 11.02 0.83 6.57
CA GLN A 68 9.94 0.85 7.54
C GLN A 68 8.69 0.14 7.00
N HIS A 69 8.31 0.41 5.75
CA HIS A 69 7.16 -0.24 5.14
C HIS A 69 7.38 -1.75 4.93
N LEU A 70 8.57 -2.16 4.48
CA LEU A 70 8.92 -3.57 4.31
C LEU A 70 8.87 -4.33 5.65
N GLU A 71 9.44 -3.77 6.71
CA GLU A 71 9.38 -4.35 8.05
C GLU A 71 7.94 -4.50 8.53
N THR A 72 7.11 -3.47 8.32
CA THR A 72 5.71 -3.49 8.70
C THR A 72 4.94 -4.58 7.95
N VAL A 73 5.03 -4.65 6.62
CA VAL A 73 4.38 -5.70 5.84
C VAL A 73 4.88 -7.09 6.22
N SER A 74 6.17 -7.25 6.50
CA SER A 74 6.75 -8.53 6.93
C SER A 74 6.11 -9.03 8.23
N ARG A 75 5.80 -8.13 9.18
CA ARG A 75 5.08 -8.47 10.41
C ARG A 75 3.61 -8.86 10.15
N LEU A 76 2.99 -8.29 9.13
CA LEU A 76 1.62 -8.61 8.71
C LEU A 76 1.50 -9.92 7.93
N ARG A 77 2.61 -10.56 7.52
CA ARG A 77 2.60 -11.74 6.63
C ARG A 77 1.65 -12.86 7.09
N ARG A 78 1.55 -13.12 8.40
CA ARG A 78 0.62 -14.14 8.94
C ARG A 78 -0.86 -13.77 8.77
N GLN A 79 -1.19 -12.48 8.77
CA GLN A 79 -2.57 -11.99 8.59
C GLN A 79 -2.96 -11.92 7.11
N ILE A 80 -1.97 -11.82 6.21
CA ILE A 80 -2.17 -11.74 4.76
C ILE A 80 -2.36 -13.14 4.14
N GLY A 81 -1.68 -14.17 4.66
CA GLY A 81 -1.76 -15.53 4.13
C GLY A 81 -3.15 -16.17 4.29
N ALA A 82 -3.55 -16.97 3.30
CA ALA A 82 -4.70 -17.85 3.44
C ALA A 82 -4.43 -18.92 4.52
N SER A 83 -5.43 -19.22 5.33
CA SER A 83 -5.38 -20.29 6.35
C SER A 83 -5.30 -21.67 5.71
#